data_AF-A0AAJ7W5I3-F1
#
_entry.id   AF-A0AAJ7W5I3-F1
#
_cell.length_a   1.000
_cell.length_b   1.000
_cell.length_c   1.000
_cell.angle_alpha   90.00
_cell.angle_beta   90.00
_cell.angle_gamma   90.00
#
_symmetry.space_group_name_H-M   'P 1'
#
loop_
_entity.id
_entity.type
_entity.pdbx_description
1 polymer ?
#
loop_
_entity_poly.entity_id
_entity_poly.type
_entity_poly.pdbx_seq_one_letter_code
_entity_poly.pdbx_strand_id
1 'polypeptide(L)'
;MPVANQSAIDTTDNKLWTTFETTPIMSTYLVSYAVLDYGYISHGDERFRVWSREDDPRDTNYALTQGESMLKYLEEYTTIPYTLPKMDEISIPDPSVTTFEKWGLIIGREEELLYDDSVDTTVTKQTDTQVSADVMARQWFGNLVTASWWKYFWLNEGFGVYFQYYVTDQVEDNWRFMEQFVVRISQGRSFIADSSETTRPLNQDVSTYEEINALYDSITYGKAASVIHMMSNFLTPQVFHDGLIRYLKNNAYKAVTPDDLWSASQEVSDESEILPPEICLKKVMDTWVEQPGFPLITVTRNYKTGKAHISQERYFQSGASGDGTRWWVPISYTTQSDLDFSSTSPCEWIPQAKNNIVLRGFDSTDWTIFNIQQSGFYRVNYDETNWKLIANYLDSDDYVNIHPVNRAQLMDDSYNLAIANRINYSTFLDISTYIRRDVDYIPWYSLLGAVDDLYAKLANTRSFSLFKVHILL
;
A
#
# COMPACT_ATOMS: atom_id res chain seq x y z
N MET A 1 27.39 1.01 12.06
CA MET A 1 28.75 1.42 11.61
C MET A 1 29.78 0.36 11.98
N PRO A 2 30.86 0.19 11.21
CA PRO A 2 31.98 -0.69 11.57
C PRO A 2 32.66 -0.28 12.89
N VAL A 3 33.31 -1.24 13.55
CA VAL A 3 34.15 -0.97 14.72
C VAL A 3 35.44 -0.32 14.26
N ALA A 4 35.70 0.90 14.71
CA ALA A 4 36.92 1.63 14.41
C ALA A 4 38.07 1.22 15.34
N ASN A 5 37.77 0.99 16.63
CA ASN A 5 38.74 0.56 17.63
C ASN A 5 38.05 -0.17 18.79
N GLN A 6 38.76 -1.10 19.42
CA GLN A 6 38.32 -1.74 20.65
C GLN A 6 39.48 -1.77 21.65
N SER A 7 39.24 -1.33 22.88
CA SER A 7 40.26 -1.41 23.93
C SER A 7 40.47 -2.85 24.38
N ALA A 8 41.63 -3.13 24.97
CA ALA A 8 41.78 -4.32 25.81
C ALA A 8 40.78 -4.27 26.99
N ILE A 9 40.45 -5.42 27.55
CA ILE A 9 39.64 -5.51 28.77
C ILE A 9 40.43 -4.88 29.91
N ASP A 10 39.85 -3.86 30.55
CA ASP A 10 40.39 -3.24 31.74
C ASP A 10 40.28 -4.21 32.91
N THR A 11 41.41 -4.62 33.47
CA THR A 11 41.45 -5.60 34.57
C THR A 11 40.89 -5.06 35.89
N THR A 12 40.64 -3.75 36.01
CA THR A 12 40.12 -3.14 37.23
C THR A 12 38.60 -3.21 37.34
N ASP A 13 37.88 -3.14 36.23
CA ASP A 13 36.40 -3.19 36.20
C ASP A 13 35.83 -4.24 35.24
N ASN A 14 36.69 -5.00 34.55
CA ASN A 14 36.36 -6.03 33.57
C ASN A 14 35.51 -5.51 32.39
N LYS A 15 35.69 -4.25 32.00
CA LYS A 15 35.01 -3.64 30.85
C LYS A 15 35.97 -3.39 29.69
N LEU A 16 35.39 -3.16 28.52
CA LEU A 16 36.11 -2.70 27.34
C LEU A 16 35.36 -1.53 26.70
N TRP A 17 36.08 -0.73 25.93
CA TRP A 17 35.54 0.37 25.15
C TRP A 17 35.56 0.01 23.67
N THR A 18 34.38 -0.02 23.04
CA THR A 18 34.24 -0.14 21.59
C THR A 18 33.93 1.24 21.01
N THR A 19 34.76 1.68 20.07
CA THR A 19 34.57 2.93 19.31
C THR A 19 34.16 2.55 17.89
N PHE A 20 33.08 3.14 17.39
CA PHE A 20 32.57 2.94 16.03
C PHE A 20 33.00 4.07 15.10
N GLU A 21 33.00 3.80 13.80
CA GLU A 21 33.18 4.84 12.79
C GLU A 21 32.08 5.90 12.84
N THR A 22 32.40 7.12 12.39
CA THR A 22 31.45 8.23 12.32
C THR A 22 30.36 7.96 11.28
N THR A 23 29.09 8.13 11.68
CA THR A 23 27.95 7.97 10.77
C THR A 23 27.94 9.07 9.69
N PRO A 24 27.28 8.86 8.55
CA PRO A 24 26.90 9.97 7.69
C PRO A 24 25.93 10.91 8.42
N ILE A 25 25.57 12.01 7.76
CA ILE A 25 24.49 12.88 8.22
C ILE A 25 23.20 12.06 8.27
N MET A 26 22.58 11.99 9.44
CA MET A 26 21.33 11.27 9.67
C MET A 26 20.54 11.91 10.81
N SER A 27 19.24 11.65 10.85
CA SER A 27 18.36 12.11 11.92
C SER A 27 18.59 11.36 13.24
N THR A 28 18.35 12.03 14.37
CA THR A 28 18.62 11.48 15.70
C THR A 28 17.82 10.22 16.04
N TYR A 29 16.61 10.06 15.49
CA TYR A 29 15.77 8.88 15.73
C TYR A 29 16.35 7.56 15.17
N LEU A 30 17.37 7.66 14.29
CA LEU A 30 18.05 6.51 13.68
C LEU A 30 19.27 6.05 14.50
N VAL A 31 19.74 6.85 15.46
CA VAL A 31 20.86 6.48 16.33
C VAL A 31 20.47 5.25 17.15
N SER A 32 21.28 4.20 17.05
CA SER A 32 21.04 2.92 17.74
C SER A 32 22.36 2.24 18.08
N TYR A 33 22.33 1.41 19.11
CA TYR A 33 23.42 0.52 19.51
C TYR A 33 22.82 -0.66 20.30
N ALA A 34 23.48 -1.81 20.22
CA ALA A 34 23.09 -3.02 20.95
C ALA A 34 24.30 -3.58 21.70
N VAL A 35 24.06 -4.15 22.89
CA VAL A 35 25.05 -4.89 23.69
C VAL A 35 24.44 -6.25 23.98
N LEU A 36 24.85 -7.25 23.21
CA LEU A 36 24.29 -8.59 23.17
C LEU A 36 25.42 -9.62 23.17
N ASP A 37 25.15 -10.81 23.65
CA ASP A 37 26.03 -11.99 23.61
C ASP A 37 25.76 -12.87 22.38
N TYR A 38 25.39 -12.24 21.26
CA TYR A 38 24.96 -12.91 20.04
C TYR A 38 26.14 -13.24 19.11
N GLY A 39 25.97 -14.33 18.36
CA GLY A 39 26.77 -14.59 17.16
C GLY A 39 26.14 -13.94 15.93
N TYR A 40 26.85 -13.95 14.81
CA TYR A 40 26.27 -13.62 13.52
C TYR A 40 26.74 -14.56 12.42
N ILE A 41 25.91 -14.67 11.39
CA ILE A 41 26.27 -15.30 10.12
C ILE A 41 26.32 -14.25 9.01
N SER A 42 27.07 -14.55 7.95
CA SER A 42 27.21 -13.69 6.79
C SER A 42 27.85 -14.45 5.61
N HIS A 43 27.64 -13.96 4.38
CA HIS A 43 28.36 -14.44 3.20
C HIS A 43 29.46 -13.46 2.77
N GLY A 44 30.46 -13.97 2.04
CA GLY A 44 31.37 -13.16 1.22
C GLY A 44 32.14 -12.06 1.98
N ASP A 45 31.87 -10.81 1.63
CA ASP A 45 32.54 -9.60 2.12
C ASP A 45 32.01 -9.13 3.49
N GLU A 46 31.11 -9.90 4.09
CA GLU A 46 30.44 -9.61 5.34
C GLU A 46 29.65 -8.29 5.37
N ARG A 47 29.13 -7.85 4.21
CA ARG A 47 28.37 -6.60 4.08
C ARG A 47 27.00 -6.69 4.75
N PHE A 48 26.31 -7.83 4.70
CA PHE A 48 25.03 -8.05 5.39
C PHE A 48 25.18 -9.14 6.45
N ARG A 49 24.70 -8.91 7.66
CA ARG A 49 24.92 -9.81 8.80
C ARG A 49 23.64 -10.05 9.57
N VAL A 50 23.34 -11.30 9.87
CA VAL A 50 22.19 -11.68 10.71
C VAL A 50 22.71 -12.11 12.07
N TRP A 51 22.31 -11.38 13.12
CA TRP A 51 22.67 -11.59 14.50
C TRP A 51 21.52 -12.22 15.28
N SER A 52 21.79 -13.32 15.96
CA SER A 52 20.80 -14.07 16.73
C SER A 52 21.47 -14.79 17.91
N ARG A 53 20.64 -15.36 18.79
CA ARG A 53 21.13 -16.21 19.88
C ARG A 53 21.70 -17.51 19.34
N GLU A 54 22.76 -18.01 19.98
CA GLU A 54 23.40 -19.27 19.58
C GLU A 54 22.45 -20.48 19.70
N ASP A 55 21.44 -20.40 20.57
CA ASP A 55 20.44 -21.45 20.81
C ASP A 55 19.13 -21.29 20.02
N ASP A 56 19.05 -20.33 19.09
CA ASP A 56 17.86 -20.14 18.27
C ASP A 56 17.71 -21.27 17.23
N PRO A 57 16.58 -22.01 17.22
CA PRO A 57 16.37 -23.10 16.27
C PRO A 57 16.02 -22.64 14.85
N ARG A 58 15.68 -21.36 14.63
CA ARG A 58 15.22 -20.86 13.33
C ARG A 58 16.35 -20.69 12.32
N ASP A 59 15.99 -20.73 11.04
CA ASP A 59 16.93 -20.66 9.94
C ASP A 59 17.38 -19.22 9.66
N THR A 60 18.52 -18.87 10.26
CA THR A 60 19.22 -17.61 9.99
C THR A 60 19.72 -17.51 8.55
N ASN A 61 19.96 -18.62 7.84
CA ASN A 61 20.44 -18.59 6.45
C ASN A 61 19.37 -18.10 5.48
N TYR A 62 18.10 -18.40 5.76
CA TYR A 62 16.99 -17.87 4.98
C TYR A 62 16.96 -16.34 5.07
N ALA A 63 16.97 -15.80 6.30
CA ALA A 63 17.02 -14.36 6.56
C ALA A 63 18.23 -13.69 5.88
N LEU A 64 19.41 -14.31 5.98
CA LEU A 64 20.64 -13.81 5.34
C LEU A 64 20.50 -13.76 3.80
N THR A 65 20.05 -14.86 3.18
CA THR A 65 19.91 -14.96 1.72
C THR A 65 18.86 -14.00 1.19
N GLN A 66 17.73 -13.91 1.88
CA GLN A 66 16.65 -12.99 1.56
C GLN A 66 17.13 -11.53 1.68
N GLY A 67 17.78 -11.20 2.80
CA GLY A 67 18.23 -9.86 3.06
C GLY A 67 19.29 -9.37 2.07
N GLU A 68 20.25 -10.21 1.70
CA GLU A 68 21.22 -9.90 0.64
C GLU A 68 20.54 -9.68 -0.72
N SER A 69 19.55 -10.51 -1.06
CA SER A 69 18.82 -10.42 -2.32
C SER A 69 17.99 -9.13 -2.40
N MET A 70 17.30 -8.77 -1.32
CA MET A 70 16.51 -7.54 -1.21
C MET A 70 17.39 -6.29 -1.24
N LEU A 71 18.51 -6.29 -0.50
CA LEU A 71 19.46 -5.19 -0.50
C LEU A 71 19.98 -4.94 -1.91
N LYS A 72 20.40 -6.00 -2.61
CA LYS A 72 20.86 -5.93 -3.99
C LYS A 72 19.77 -5.41 -4.93
N TYR A 73 18.56 -5.96 -4.82
CA TYR A 73 17.43 -5.53 -5.64
C TYR A 73 17.15 -4.02 -5.46
N LEU A 74 17.15 -3.51 -4.23
CA LEU A 74 16.91 -2.10 -3.95
C LEU A 74 18.05 -1.19 -4.43
N GLU A 75 19.31 -1.65 -4.38
CA GLU A 75 20.43 -0.92 -4.99
C GLU A 75 20.26 -0.78 -6.51
N GLU A 76 19.85 -1.87 -7.18
CA GLU A 76 19.59 -1.90 -8.62
C GLU A 76 18.37 -1.04 -8.98
N TYR A 77 17.27 -1.20 -8.24
CA TYR A 77 16.04 -0.45 -8.43
C TYR A 77 16.27 1.05 -8.21
N THR A 78 16.90 1.47 -7.12
CA THR A 78 17.12 2.91 -6.86
C THR A 78 18.26 3.50 -7.67
N THR A 79 19.11 2.66 -8.28
CA THR A 79 20.39 3.04 -8.92
C THR A 79 21.33 3.81 -7.97
N ILE A 80 21.15 3.63 -6.66
CA ILE A 80 21.91 4.27 -5.60
C ILE A 80 22.43 3.15 -4.70
N PRO A 81 23.76 2.97 -4.60
CA PRO A 81 24.31 1.94 -3.73
C PRO A 81 23.97 2.24 -2.27
N TYR A 82 23.78 1.19 -1.48
CA TYR A 82 23.64 1.32 -0.04
C TYR A 82 24.92 1.92 0.54
N THR A 83 24.75 3.02 1.27
CA THR A 83 25.84 3.97 1.53
C THR A 83 26.72 3.61 2.71
N LEU A 84 26.30 2.66 3.57
CA LEU A 84 27.10 2.21 4.70
C LEU A 84 27.95 0.98 4.35
N PRO A 85 29.13 0.80 4.99
CA PRO A 85 30.00 -0.34 4.72
C PRO A 85 29.41 -1.70 5.09
N LYS A 86 28.43 -1.72 6.01
CA LYS A 86 27.72 -2.92 6.44
C LYS A 86 26.28 -2.61 6.86
N MET A 87 25.46 -3.64 6.87
CA MET A 87 24.12 -3.68 7.45
C MET A 87 24.02 -4.88 8.38
N ASP A 88 23.68 -4.63 9.64
CA ASP A 88 23.36 -5.68 10.61
C ASP A 88 21.84 -5.79 10.74
N GLU A 89 21.35 -7.02 10.84
CA GLU A 89 19.99 -7.36 11.24
C GLU A 89 20.06 -8.14 12.55
N ILE A 90 19.33 -7.70 13.58
CA ILE A 90 19.33 -8.32 14.90
C ILE A 90 17.93 -8.77 15.27
N SER A 91 17.78 -10.07 15.52
CA SER A 91 16.55 -10.69 16.00
C SER A 91 16.48 -10.70 17.53
N ILE A 92 15.45 -10.10 18.13
CA ILE A 92 15.28 -10.00 19.59
C ILE A 92 14.08 -10.88 20.05
N PRO A 93 14.22 -11.71 21.11
CA PRO A 93 13.16 -12.59 21.60
C PRO A 93 12.02 -11.88 22.34
N ASP A 94 12.15 -10.58 22.60
CA ASP A 94 11.16 -9.81 23.34
C ASP A 94 10.01 -9.37 22.40
N PRO A 95 8.78 -9.87 22.60
CA PRO A 95 7.64 -9.54 21.73
C PRO A 95 7.20 -8.08 21.84
N SER A 96 7.72 -7.29 22.79
CA SER A 96 7.47 -5.86 22.90
C SER A 96 8.34 -5.01 21.97
N VAL A 97 9.37 -5.59 21.36
CA VAL A 97 10.21 -4.92 20.36
C VAL A 97 9.41 -4.71 19.09
N THR A 98 9.47 -3.50 18.54
CA THR A 98 8.98 -3.22 17.19
C THR A 98 10.15 -3.31 16.22
N THR A 99 9.91 -3.85 15.03
CA THR A 99 10.94 -3.88 13.98
C THR A 99 11.18 -2.49 13.42
N PHE A 100 12.43 -2.02 13.47
CA PHE A 100 12.83 -0.67 13.09
C PHE A 100 13.97 -0.66 12.07
N GLU A 101 13.90 0.29 11.15
CA GLU A 101 14.80 0.54 10.01
C GLU A 101 16.13 1.23 10.37
N LYS A 102 16.63 1.11 11.62
CA LYS A 102 17.78 1.93 12.05
C LYS A 102 18.96 1.77 11.09
N TRP A 103 19.61 2.89 10.76
CA TRP A 103 20.51 2.93 9.61
C TRP A 103 21.78 2.10 9.84
N GLY A 104 21.84 0.95 9.18
CA GLY A 104 22.93 -0.04 9.32
C GLY A 104 22.78 -0.99 10.51
N LEU A 105 21.66 -0.96 11.22
CA LEU A 105 21.35 -1.84 12.35
C LEU A 105 19.84 -2.08 12.44
N ILE A 106 19.30 -2.92 11.57
CA ILE A 106 17.91 -3.35 11.65
C ILE A 106 17.75 -4.15 12.96
N ILE A 107 16.76 -3.78 13.76
CA ILE A 107 16.43 -4.47 15.02
C ILE A 107 14.97 -4.86 14.92
N GLY A 108 14.66 -6.13 15.13
CA GLY A 108 13.30 -6.61 15.02
C GLY A 108 13.03 -7.86 15.84
N ARG A 109 11.78 -8.28 15.84
CA ARG A 109 11.38 -9.49 16.56
C ARG A 109 11.89 -10.71 15.85
N GLU A 110 12.25 -11.68 16.66
CA GLU A 110 12.61 -13.02 16.25
C GLU A 110 11.55 -13.68 15.33
N GLU A 111 10.26 -13.38 15.54
CA GLU A 111 9.13 -13.89 14.70
C GLU A 111 8.87 -13.10 13.41
N GLU A 112 9.58 -11.99 13.18
CA GLU A 112 9.44 -11.16 11.97
C GLU A 112 10.70 -11.17 11.09
N LEU A 113 11.83 -11.63 11.64
CA LEU A 113 13.14 -11.62 10.97
C LEU A 113 13.68 -13.03 10.70
N LEU A 114 13.22 -14.04 11.43
CA LEU A 114 13.71 -15.42 11.30
C LEU A 114 12.57 -16.37 10.94
N TYR A 115 12.86 -17.35 10.09
CA TYR A 115 11.89 -18.33 9.58
C TYR A 115 12.32 -19.77 9.90
N ASP A 116 11.39 -20.62 10.30
CA ASP A 116 11.59 -22.07 10.50
C ASP A 116 10.61 -22.88 9.64
N ASP A 117 11.12 -23.44 8.54
CA ASP A 117 10.36 -24.25 7.57
C ASP A 117 9.66 -25.48 8.18
N SER A 118 10.06 -25.93 9.38
CA SER A 118 9.47 -27.09 10.06
C SER A 118 8.18 -26.77 10.82
N VAL A 119 7.95 -25.51 11.20
CA VAL A 119 6.80 -25.08 12.03
C VAL A 119 6.06 -23.86 11.48
N ASP A 120 6.71 -23.00 10.71
CA ASP A 120 6.14 -21.75 10.26
C ASP A 120 5.26 -21.90 9.02
N THR A 121 4.19 -21.11 9.01
CA THR A 121 3.18 -21.16 7.94
C THR A 121 3.61 -20.33 6.73
N THR A 122 2.98 -20.55 5.58
CA THR A 122 3.14 -19.67 4.41
C THR A 122 2.80 -18.21 4.72
N VAL A 123 1.85 -17.96 5.63
CA VAL A 123 1.49 -16.59 6.05
C VAL A 123 2.63 -15.96 6.85
N THR A 124 3.30 -16.73 7.71
CA THR A 124 4.50 -16.30 8.44
C THR A 124 5.60 -15.92 7.45
N LYS A 125 5.94 -16.84 6.53
CA LYS A 125 6.94 -16.59 5.49
C LYS A 125 6.68 -15.32 4.68
N GLN A 126 5.42 -15.10 4.30
CA GLN A 126 5.00 -13.89 3.61
C GLN A 126 5.20 -12.64 4.47
N THR A 127 4.82 -12.70 5.75
CA THR A 127 4.96 -11.58 6.69
C THR A 127 6.43 -11.21 6.88
N ASP A 128 7.30 -12.18 7.11
CA ASP A 128 8.74 -11.94 7.33
C ASP A 128 9.37 -11.28 6.11
N THR A 129 9.04 -11.81 4.92
CA THR A 129 9.49 -11.26 3.63
C THR A 129 9.02 -9.81 3.45
N GLN A 130 7.77 -9.50 3.79
CA GLN A 130 7.24 -8.14 3.72
C GLN A 130 7.95 -7.21 4.72
N VAL A 131 8.15 -7.66 5.96
CA VAL A 131 8.83 -6.85 7.00
C VAL A 131 10.25 -6.53 6.56
N SER A 132 11.00 -7.51 6.04
CA SER A 132 12.34 -7.32 5.50
C SER A 132 12.34 -6.30 4.35
N ALA A 133 11.43 -6.44 3.38
CA ALA A 133 11.29 -5.50 2.28
C ALA A 133 10.97 -4.05 2.75
N ASP A 134 10.11 -3.89 3.76
CA ASP A 134 9.77 -2.59 4.37
C ASP A 134 11.02 -1.90 4.98
N VAL A 135 11.70 -2.59 5.89
CA VAL A 135 12.87 -2.00 6.59
C VAL A 135 14.05 -1.74 5.65
N MET A 136 14.21 -2.54 4.59
CA MET A 136 15.24 -2.33 3.58
C MET A 136 14.91 -1.14 2.68
N ALA A 137 13.66 -0.99 2.24
CA ALA A 137 13.26 0.16 1.43
C ALA A 137 13.49 1.48 2.16
N ARG A 138 13.24 1.51 3.47
CA ARG A 138 13.45 2.70 4.32
C ARG A 138 14.90 3.14 4.46
N GLN A 139 15.86 2.30 4.09
CA GLN A 139 17.26 2.72 3.98
C GLN A 139 17.45 3.84 2.94
N TRP A 140 16.58 3.90 1.94
CA TRP A 140 16.48 5.02 0.99
C TRP A 140 15.35 6.00 1.37
N PHE A 141 14.16 5.47 1.63
CA PHE A 141 12.93 6.24 1.91
C PHE A 141 12.70 6.41 3.42
N GLY A 142 13.53 7.22 4.06
CA GLY A 142 13.46 7.52 5.49
C GLY A 142 14.82 7.83 6.10
N ASN A 143 15.84 7.05 5.71
CA ASN A 143 17.21 7.21 6.19
C ASN A 143 18.02 8.14 5.29
N LEU A 144 18.21 7.77 4.02
CA LEU A 144 18.94 8.59 3.04
C LEU A 144 18.21 9.91 2.76
N VAL A 145 16.89 9.84 2.62
CA VAL A 145 16.01 10.99 2.44
C VAL A 145 14.95 10.95 3.53
N THR A 146 14.92 11.96 4.40
CA THR A 146 14.05 11.95 5.59
C THR A 146 13.02 13.07 5.51
N ALA A 147 11.77 12.78 5.86
CA ALA A 147 10.76 13.82 6.08
C ALA A 147 11.29 14.95 7.01
N SER A 148 11.12 16.20 6.58
CA SER A 148 11.60 17.38 7.31
C SER A 148 10.88 17.63 8.63
N TRP A 149 9.66 17.11 8.75
CA TRP A 149 8.89 17.12 9.98
C TRP A 149 7.90 15.96 10.00
N TRP A 150 7.41 15.62 11.20
CA TRP A 150 6.39 14.58 11.41
C TRP A 150 5.08 14.84 10.65
N LYS A 151 4.80 16.09 10.26
CA LYS A 151 3.71 16.41 9.33
C LYS A 151 3.76 15.57 8.04
N TYR A 152 4.96 15.30 7.55
CA TYR A 152 5.22 14.56 6.31
C TYR A 152 5.67 13.13 6.58
N PHE A 153 5.38 12.58 7.77
CA PHE A 153 5.84 11.27 8.21
C PHE A 153 5.46 10.14 7.25
N TRP A 154 4.33 10.28 6.54
CA TRP A 154 3.89 9.36 5.50
C TRP A 154 4.89 9.20 4.34
N LEU A 155 5.80 10.15 4.08
CA LEU A 155 6.86 10.00 3.07
C LEU A 155 7.86 8.91 3.45
N ASN A 156 7.98 8.56 4.72
CA ASN A 156 8.79 7.43 5.14
C ASN A 156 7.91 6.17 5.16
N GLU A 157 6.85 6.21 5.98
CA GLU A 157 6.03 5.04 6.28
C GLU A 157 5.22 4.52 5.08
N GLY A 158 4.68 5.43 4.26
CA GLY A 158 3.87 5.09 3.10
C GLY A 158 4.69 4.40 2.00
N PHE A 159 5.92 4.87 1.76
CA PHE A 159 6.83 4.21 0.84
C PHE A 159 7.29 2.85 1.38
N GLY A 160 7.56 2.76 2.67
CA GLY A 160 7.81 1.49 3.34
C GLY A 160 6.71 0.46 3.06
N VAL A 161 5.46 0.84 3.31
CA VAL A 161 4.29 -0.03 3.05
C VAL A 161 4.06 -0.33 1.57
N TYR A 162 4.37 0.60 0.66
CA TYR A 162 4.31 0.33 -0.77
C TYR A 162 5.37 -0.69 -1.19
N PHE A 163 6.62 -0.47 -0.80
CA PHE A 163 7.74 -1.34 -1.17
C PHE A 163 7.69 -2.71 -0.50
N GLN A 164 7.09 -2.84 0.69
CA GLN A 164 6.89 -4.14 1.31
C GLN A 164 6.09 -5.10 0.39
N TYR A 165 5.13 -4.56 -0.40
CA TYR A 165 4.35 -5.35 -1.36
C TYR A 165 5.05 -5.40 -2.71
N TYR A 166 5.53 -4.24 -3.20
CA TYR A 166 6.16 -4.16 -4.52
C TYR A 166 7.43 -4.99 -4.61
N VAL A 167 8.40 -4.81 -3.69
CA VAL A 167 9.66 -5.57 -3.72
C VAL A 167 9.38 -7.06 -3.57
N THR A 168 8.52 -7.45 -2.62
CA THR A 168 8.12 -8.84 -2.41
C THR A 168 7.52 -9.46 -3.68
N ASP A 169 6.68 -8.73 -4.41
CA ASP A 169 6.10 -9.18 -5.69
C ASP A 169 7.16 -9.38 -6.79
N GLN A 170 8.28 -8.65 -6.71
CA GLN A 170 9.38 -8.76 -7.69
C GLN A 170 10.40 -9.84 -7.32
N VAL A 171 10.59 -10.12 -6.03
CA VAL A 171 11.57 -11.12 -5.57
C VAL A 171 10.98 -12.52 -5.41
N GLU A 172 9.66 -12.65 -5.18
CA GLU A 172 8.99 -13.92 -4.95
C GLU A 172 8.02 -14.28 -6.09
N ASP A 173 8.15 -15.50 -6.59
CA ASP A 173 7.35 -15.96 -7.72
C ASP A 173 5.94 -16.38 -7.29
N ASN A 174 4.94 -16.01 -8.11
CA ASN A 174 3.55 -16.45 -8.01
C ASN A 174 2.76 -16.01 -6.76
N TRP A 175 3.31 -15.11 -5.95
CA TRP A 175 2.61 -14.65 -4.75
C TRP A 175 1.59 -13.51 -5.01
N ARG A 176 1.68 -12.82 -6.16
CA ARG A 176 0.72 -11.78 -6.59
C ARG A 176 0.52 -10.67 -5.54
N PHE A 177 1.61 -10.22 -4.92
CA PHE A 177 1.56 -9.27 -3.80
C PHE A 177 0.96 -7.94 -4.19
N MET A 178 1.16 -7.45 -5.42
CA MET A 178 0.50 -6.20 -5.83
C MET A 178 -1.03 -6.33 -5.97
N GLU A 179 -1.54 -7.52 -6.29
CA GLU A 179 -2.99 -7.77 -6.22
C GLU A 179 -3.46 -7.92 -4.77
N GLN A 180 -2.67 -8.59 -3.92
CA GLN A 180 -2.95 -8.67 -2.49
C GLN A 180 -2.94 -7.29 -1.81
N PHE A 181 -2.07 -6.37 -2.26
CA PHE A 181 -2.00 -5.01 -1.75
C PHE A 181 -3.37 -4.32 -1.84
N VAL A 182 -4.05 -4.46 -2.98
CA VAL A 182 -5.36 -3.85 -3.18
C VAL A 182 -6.38 -4.37 -2.16
N VAL A 183 -6.50 -5.69 -2.01
CA VAL A 183 -7.53 -6.27 -1.13
C VAL A 183 -7.17 -6.20 0.36
N ARG A 184 -5.87 -6.27 0.71
CA ARG A 184 -5.41 -6.28 2.11
C ARG A 184 -5.15 -4.87 2.65
N ILE A 185 -4.57 -3.98 1.86
CA ILE A 185 -4.20 -2.62 2.29
C ILE A 185 -5.23 -1.60 1.86
N SER A 186 -5.56 -1.50 0.57
CA SER A 186 -6.49 -0.46 0.11
C SER A 186 -7.91 -0.73 0.62
N GLN A 187 -8.46 -1.91 0.37
CA GLN A 187 -9.80 -2.29 0.83
C GLN A 187 -9.82 -2.60 2.34
N GLY A 188 -9.05 -3.60 2.78
CA GLY A 188 -9.12 -4.15 4.14
C GLY A 188 -8.63 -3.23 5.28
N ARG A 189 -8.02 -2.09 4.96
CA ARG A 189 -7.52 -1.14 5.98
C ARG A 189 -7.82 0.32 5.61
N SER A 190 -7.37 0.75 4.45
CA SER A 190 -7.28 2.18 4.11
C SER A 190 -8.64 2.80 3.86
N PHE A 191 -9.50 2.19 3.04
CA PHE A 191 -10.86 2.67 2.82
C PHE A 191 -11.70 2.61 4.10
N ILE A 192 -11.51 1.58 4.93
CA ILE A 192 -12.24 1.46 6.20
C ILE A 192 -11.87 2.63 7.13
N ALA A 193 -10.58 2.85 7.38
CA ALA A 193 -10.13 3.93 8.25
C ALA A 193 -10.51 5.32 7.72
N ASP A 194 -10.32 5.55 6.42
CA ASP A 194 -10.45 6.88 5.81
C ASP A 194 -11.90 7.23 5.41
N SER A 195 -12.84 6.30 5.55
CA SER A 195 -14.28 6.56 5.38
C SER A 195 -14.96 7.14 6.64
N SER A 196 -14.21 7.28 7.73
CA SER A 196 -14.66 7.89 8.98
C SER A 196 -14.81 9.41 8.86
N GLU A 197 -15.81 9.97 9.55
CA GLU A 197 -16.00 11.43 9.67
C GLU A 197 -14.84 12.10 10.44
N THR A 198 -14.14 11.35 11.29
CA THR A 198 -13.02 11.85 12.10
C THR A 198 -11.64 11.52 11.53
N THR A 199 -11.57 11.02 10.29
CA THR A 199 -10.27 10.80 9.61
C THR A 199 -9.55 12.13 9.38
N ARG A 200 -8.23 12.07 9.20
CA ARG A 200 -7.33 13.22 9.02
C ARG A 200 -6.69 13.21 7.62
N PRO A 201 -6.18 14.35 7.13
CA PRO A 201 -5.28 14.37 5.97
C PRO A 201 -3.97 13.61 6.25
N LEU A 202 -3.25 13.26 5.18
CA LEU A 202 -1.89 12.70 5.30
C LEU A 202 -0.93 13.75 5.88
N ASN A 203 -1.01 14.98 5.37
CA ASN A 203 -0.27 16.13 5.90
C ASN A 203 -1.03 16.71 7.09
N GLN A 204 -0.67 16.27 8.29
CA GLN A 204 -1.27 16.73 9.54
C GLN A 204 -0.23 17.50 10.37
N ASP A 205 -0.51 18.76 10.69
CA ASP A 205 0.33 19.51 11.61
C ASP A 205 0.29 18.88 13.01
N VAL A 206 1.47 18.68 13.60
CA VAL A 206 1.68 18.09 14.94
C VAL A 206 2.83 18.78 15.67
N SER A 207 2.74 18.85 17.00
CA SER A 207 3.71 19.53 17.87
C SER A 207 4.04 18.74 19.15
N THR A 208 3.09 17.99 19.71
CA THR A 208 3.32 17.20 20.95
C THR A 208 3.72 15.77 20.65
N TYR A 209 4.28 15.08 21.65
CA TYR A 209 4.60 13.66 21.53
C TYR A 209 3.34 12.80 21.30
N GLU A 210 2.24 13.13 21.98
CA GLU A 210 0.96 12.43 21.80
C GLU A 210 0.40 12.63 20.39
N GLU A 211 0.51 13.84 19.83
CA GLU A 211 0.10 14.12 18.45
C GLU A 211 0.97 13.38 17.44
N ILE A 212 2.30 13.32 17.65
CA ILE A 212 3.23 12.55 16.81
C ILE A 212 2.89 11.06 16.88
N ASN A 213 2.65 10.53 18.09
CA ASN A 213 2.27 9.12 18.27
C ASN A 213 0.92 8.79 17.62
N ALA A 214 -0.01 9.74 17.57
CA ALA A 214 -1.29 9.56 16.89
C ALA A 214 -1.13 9.40 15.37
N LEU A 215 0.02 9.79 14.79
CA LEU A 215 0.31 9.57 13.37
C LEU A 215 0.63 8.12 13.03
N TYR A 216 0.88 7.25 14.01
CA TYR A 216 1.09 5.81 13.78
C TYR A 216 -0.26 5.11 13.58
N ASP A 217 -0.95 5.45 12.50
CA ASP A 217 -2.31 5.01 12.20
C ASP A 217 -2.47 4.52 10.75
N SER A 218 -3.63 3.96 10.41
CA SER A 218 -3.90 3.45 9.05
C SER A 218 -3.85 4.53 7.95
N ILE A 219 -3.86 5.82 8.30
CA ILE A 219 -3.76 6.91 7.34
C ILE A 219 -2.31 7.08 6.89
N THR A 220 -1.37 7.19 7.84
CA THR A 220 0.07 7.29 7.53
C THR A 220 0.60 6.08 6.76
N TYR A 221 0.12 4.88 7.09
CA TYR A 221 0.58 3.64 6.47
C TYR A 221 -0.24 3.30 5.22
N GLY A 222 -1.51 2.95 5.40
CA GLY A 222 -2.35 2.37 4.37
C GLY A 222 -2.78 3.37 3.29
N LYS A 223 -3.36 4.52 3.69
CA LYS A 223 -3.78 5.56 2.74
C LYS A 223 -2.58 6.08 1.96
N ALA A 224 -1.46 6.37 2.64
CA ALA A 224 -0.25 6.85 1.99
C ALA A 224 0.24 5.87 0.90
N ALA A 225 0.39 4.59 1.25
CA ALA A 225 0.80 3.57 0.29
C ALA A 225 -0.20 3.42 -0.87
N SER A 226 -1.50 3.52 -0.59
CA SER A 226 -2.54 3.42 -1.63
C SER A 226 -2.53 4.62 -2.58
N VAL A 227 -2.24 5.83 -2.07
CA VAL A 227 -2.05 7.04 -2.88
C VAL A 227 -0.76 6.96 -3.70
N ILE A 228 0.32 6.39 -3.13
CA ILE A 228 1.57 6.11 -3.86
C ILE A 228 1.33 5.07 -4.97
N HIS A 229 0.59 4.00 -4.68
CA HIS A 229 0.21 2.99 -5.67
C HIS A 229 -0.58 3.62 -6.83
N MET A 230 -1.57 4.47 -6.53
CA MET A 230 -2.31 5.22 -7.54
C MET A 230 -1.39 6.12 -8.39
N MET A 231 -0.45 6.81 -7.75
CA MET A 231 0.56 7.61 -8.45
C MET A 231 1.42 6.77 -9.39
N SER A 232 1.88 5.60 -8.95
CA SER A 232 2.67 4.71 -9.81
C SER A 232 1.90 4.25 -11.04
N ASN A 233 0.58 4.05 -10.90
CA ASN A 233 -0.26 3.62 -12.01
C ASN A 233 -0.52 4.74 -13.01
N PHE A 234 -0.91 5.94 -12.54
CA PHE A 234 -1.23 7.02 -13.49
C PHE A 234 0.00 7.63 -14.16
N LEU A 235 1.19 7.54 -13.53
CA LEU A 235 2.44 7.91 -14.16
C LEU A 235 3.00 6.80 -15.05
N THR A 236 2.48 5.57 -14.97
CA THR A 236 3.12 4.32 -15.38
C THR A 236 4.27 3.89 -14.46
N PRO A 237 4.51 2.57 -14.28
CA PRO A 237 5.57 2.07 -13.40
C PRO A 237 6.96 2.63 -13.74
N GLN A 238 7.29 2.77 -15.03
CA GLN A 238 8.61 3.24 -15.47
C GLN A 238 8.88 4.70 -15.11
N VAL A 239 7.95 5.62 -15.43
CA VAL A 239 8.12 7.04 -15.12
C VAL A 239 8.08 7.29 -13.62
N PHE A 240 7.24 6.54 -12.89
CA PHE A 240 7.25 6.60 -11.43
C PHE A 240 8.60 6.17 -10.85
N HIS A 241 9.14 5.04 -11.30
CA HIS A 241 10.45 4.54 -10.93
C HIS A 241 11.57 5.55 -11.20
N ASP A 242 11.64 6.10 -12.42
CA ASP A 242 12.61 7.13 -12.80
C ASP A 242 12.46 8.42 -11.96
N GLY A 243 11.22 8.79 -11.63
CA GLY A 243 10.88 9.88 -10.71
C GLY A 243 11.45 9.66 -9.30
N LEU A 244 11.33 8.44 -8.76
CA LEU A 244 11.89 8.08 -7.46
C LEU A 244 13.42 8.12 -7.46
N ILE A 245 14.07 7.63 -8.53
CA ILE A 245 15.53 7.72 -8.69
C ILE A 245 15.96 9.18 -8.64
N ARG A 246 15.27 10.06 -9.37
CA ARG A 246 15.59 11.50 -9.40
C ARG A 246 15.37 12.16 -8.06
N TYR A 247 14.25 11.85 -7.40
CA TYR A 247 13.94 12.32 -6.06
C TYR A 247 15.03 11.95 -5.06
N LEU A 248 15.46 10.69 -5.03
CA LEU A 248 16.51 10.23 -4.12
C LEU A 248 17.86 10.89 -4.42
N LYS A 249 18.26 11.00 -5.70
CA LYS A 249 19.52 11.63 -6.10
C LYS A 249 19.58 13.12 -5.74
N ASN A 250 18.48 13.84 -5.95
CA ASN A 250 18.40 15.28 -5.68
C ASN A 250 18.44 15.59 -4.16
N ASN A 251 17.97 14.65 -3.34
CA ASN A 251 17.68 14.88 -1.93
C ASN A 251 18.50 14.02 -0.95
N ALA A 252 19.46 13.23 -1.42
CA ALA A 252 20.32 12.42 -0.56
C ALA A 252 20.95 13.23 0.58
N TYR A 253 20.83 12.71 1.81
CA TYR A 253 21.27 13.32 3.07
C TYR A 253 20.58 14.64 3.43
N LYS A 254 19.38 14.89 2.91
CA LYS A 254 18.58 16.08 3.21
C LYS A 254 17.23 15.74 3.83
N ALA A 255 16.70 16.74 4.52
CA ALA A 255 15.31 16.78 4.95
C ALA A 255 14.42 17.24 3.80
N VAL A 256 13.25 16.62 3.61
CA VAL A 256 12.36 16.87 2.46
C VAL A 256 10.90 17.11 2.84
N THR A 257 10.14 17.61 1.88
CA THR A 257 8.68 17.78 1.88
C THR A 257 8.08 17.03 0.68
N PRO A 258 6.75 16.86 0.63
CA PRO A 258 6.10 16.25 -0.53
C PRO A 258 6.38 16.99 -1.84
N ASP A 259 6.63 18.30 -1.80
CA ASP A 259 6.94 19.10 -2.99
C ASP A 259 8.24 18.68 -3.67
N ASP A 260 9.20 18.13 -2.92
CA ASP A 260 10.45 17.60 -3.48
C ASP A 260 10.19 16.33 -4.30
N LEU A 261 9.26 15.48 -3.86
CA LEU A 261 8.80 14.29 -4.60
C LEU A 261 8.00 14.69 -5.84
N TRP A 262 7.07 15.64 -5.71
CA TRP A 262 6.27 16.12 -6.83
C TRP A 262 7.13 16.75 -7.91
N SER A 263 8.12 17.56 -7.54
CA SER A 263 8.99 18.25 -8.49
C SER A 263 9.83 17.25 -9.29
N ALA A 264 10.49 16.30 -8.62
CA ALA A 264 11.29 15.29 -9.29
C ALA A 264 10.46 14.39 -10.22
N SER A 265 9.25 14.01 -9.79
CA SER A 265 8.36 13.16 -10.59
C SER A 265 7.73 13.91 -11.76
N GLN A 266 7.43 15.21 -11.61
CA GLN A 266 6.94 16.06 -12.69
C GLN A 266 7.98 16.22 -13.79
N GLU A 267 9.26 16.46 -13.44
CA GLU A 267 10.34 16.59 -14.42
C GLU A 267 10.45 15.34 -15.32
N VAL A 268 10.40 14.15 -14.73
CA VAL A 268 10.45 12.88 -15.49
C VAL A 268 9.18 12.69 -16.33
N SER A 269 8.01 13.03 -15.78
CA SER A 269 6.74 12.98 -16.50
C SER A 269 6.74 13.92 -17.72
N ASP A 270 7.31 15.11 -17.59
CA ASP A 270 7.43 16.10 -18.68
C ASP A 270 8.39 15.60 -19.76
N GLU A 271 9.51 14.96 -19.37
CA GLU A 271 10.45 14.32 -20.29
C GLU A 271 9.83 13.14 -21.06
N SER A 272 8.89 12.43 -20.43
CA SER A 272 8.27 11.22 -20.98
C SER A 272 6.92 11.47 -21.67
N GLU A 273 6.39 12.70 -21.57
CA GLU A 273 5.10 13.14 -22.14
C GLU A 273 3.89 12.27 -21.73
N ILE A 274 3.93 11.64 -20.55
CA ILE A 274 2.85 10.76 -20.08
C ILE A 274 1.63 11.53 -19.56
N LEU A 275 1.87 12.63 -18.84
CA LEU A 275 0.79 13.49 -18.36
C LEU A 275 0.46 14.58 -19.38
N PRO A 276 -0.83 14.90 -19.59
CA PRO A 276 -1.20 16.07 -20.39
C PRO A 276 -0.56 17.35 -19.84
N PRO A 277 -0.13 18.30 -20.69
CA PRO A 277 0.58 19.51 -20.25
C PRO A 277 -0.16 20.38 -19.23
N GLU A 278 -1.48 20.30 -19.18
CA GLU A 278 -2.33 20.99 -18.21
C GLU A 278 -2.36 20.35 -16.82
N ILE A 279 -1.90 19.10 -16.69
CA ILE A 279 -1.87 18.35 -15.45
C ILE A 279 -0.57 18.64 -14.71
N CYS A 280 -0.69 19.40 -13.61
CA CYS A 280 0.40 19.63 -12.68
C CYS A 280 0.30 18.63 -11.53
N LEU A 281 1.30 17.75 -11.39
CA LEU A 281 1.36 16.67 -10.40
C LEU A 281 1.16 17.19 -8.98
N LYS A 282 1.80 18.30 -8.60
CA LYS A 282 1.59 18.93 -7.30
C LYS A 282 0.11 19.24 -7.06
N LYS A 283 -0.56 19.88 -8.03
CA LYS A 283 -2.01 20.20 -7.90
C LYS A 283 -2.87 18.95 -7.79
N VAL A 284 -2.49 17.86 -8.45
CA VAL A 284 -3.18 16.57 -8.33
C VAL A 284 -2.99 16.01 -6.92
N MET A 285 -1.74 15.83 -6.52
CA MET A 285 -1.37 15.11 -5.30
C MET A 285 -1.69 15.89 -4.03
N ASP A 286 -1.65 17.23 -4.05
CA ASP A 286 -2.11 18.07 -2.94
C ASP A 286 -3.56 17.74 -2.56
N THR A 287 -4.43 17.43 -3.54
CA THR A 287 -5.82 17.00 -3.24
C THR A 287 -5.91 15.66 -2.53
N TRP A 288 -4.87 14.83 -2.58
CA TRP A 288 -4.85 13.52 -1.93
C TRP A 288 -4.18 13.56 -0.55
N VAL A 289 -3.27 14.49 -0.32
CA VAL A 289 -2.47 14.56 0.91
C VAL A 289 -2.94 15.63 1.89
N GLU A 290 -3.53 16.73 1.43
CA GLU A 290 -3.91 17.88 2.27
C GLU A 290 -5.34 17.80 2.83
N GLN A 291 -6.14 16.82 2.40
CA GLN A 291 -7.54 16.69 2.82
C GLN A 291 -7.90 15.27 3.29
N PRO A 292 -8.82 15.15 4.27
CA PRO A 292 -9.26 13.87 4.81
C PRO A 292 -10.18 13.12 3.84
N GLY A 293 -10.20 11.79 3.94
CA GLY A 293 -11.08 10.95 3.14
C GLY A 293 -10.65 10.73 1.69
N PHE A 294 -11.54 10.11 0.94
CA PHE A 294 -11.40 9.78 -0.48
C PHE A 294 -12.77 9.91 -1.20
N PRO A 295 -12.78 10.01 -2.54
CA PRO A 295 -14.03 10.18 -3.27
C PRO A 295 -14.78 8.86 -3.52
N LEU A 296 -16.10 8.95 -3.53
CA LEU A 296 -17.00 8.06 -4.27
C LEU A 296 -17.21 8.63 -5.67
N ILE A 297 -16.90 7.83 -6.69
CA ILE A 297 -17.19 8.13 -8.08
C ILE A 297 -18.52 7.48 -8.46
N THR A 298 -19.51 8.28 -8.86
CA THR A 298 -20.81 7.78 -9.32
C THR A 298 -20.93 7.92 -10.84
N VAL A 299 -21.19 6.80 -11.50
CA VAL A 299 -21.35 6.67 -12.95
C VAL A 299 -22.83 6.53 -13.27
N THR A 300 -23.44 7.56 -13.85
CA THR A 300 -24.85 7.55 -14.28
C THR A 300 -24.96 7.57 -15.79
N ARG A 301 -25.44 6.48 -16.38
CA ARG A 301 -25.52 6.31 -17.83
C ARG A 301 -26.87 6.70 -18.39
N ASN A 302 -26.84 7.34 -19.55
CA ASN A 302 -27.99 7.53 -20.42
C ASN A 302 -27.91 6.54 -21.57
N TYR A 303 -28.55 5.38 -21.38
CA TYR A 303 -28.57 4.25 -22.31
C TYR A 303 -29.21 4.57 -23.68
N LYS A 304 -29.94 5.69 -23.83
CA LYS A 304 -30.49 6.11 -25.13
C LYS A 304 -29.50 6.94 -25.95
N THR A 305 -28.61 7.67 -25.28
CA THR A 305 -27.68 8.61 -25.93
C THR A 305 -26.24 8.16 -25.90
N GLY A 306 -25.93 7.07 -25.19
CA GLY A 306 -24.57 6.56 -25.00
C GLY A 306 -23.65 7.51 -24.21
N LYS A 307 -24.23 8.38 -23.38
CA LYS A 307 -23.48 9.32 -22.51
C LYS A 307 -23.46 8.82 -21.07
N ALA A 308 -22.35 9.00 -20.37
CA ALA A 308 -22.25 8.75 -18.93
C ALA A 308 -21.84 10.04 -18.19
N HIS A 309 -22.56 10.38 -17.13
CA HIS A 309 -22.19 11.45 -16.21
C HIS A 309 -21.40 10.83 -15.05
N ILE A 310 -20.16 11.28 -14.88
CA ILE A 310 -19.25 10.77 -13.86
C ILE A 310 -19.09 11.87 -12.82
N SER A 311 -19.60 11.67 -11.62
CA SER A 311 -19.54 12.65 -10.54
C SER A 311 -18.73 12.16 -9.36
N GLN A 312 -18.16 13.09 -8.60
CA GLN A 312 -17.45 12.80 -7.36
C GLN A 312 -18.14 13.44 -6.15
N GLU A 313 -18.08 12.75 -5.01
CA GLU A 313 -18.32 13.30 -3.68
C GLU A 313 -17.44 12.57 -2.65
N ARG A 314 -17.18 13.16 -1.48
CA ARG A 314 -16.49 12.44 -0.40
C ARG A 314 -17.31 11.24 0.06
N TYR A 315 -16.68 10.07 0.15
CA TYR A 315 -17.32 8.87 0.68
C TYR A 315 -17.31 8.87 2.21
N PHE A 316 -18.47 8.58 2.81
CA PHE A 316 -18.62 8.35 4.24
C PHE A 316 -19.32 7.03 4.49
N GLN A 317 -18.76 6.23 5.39
CA GLN A 317 -19.34 4.92 5.73
C GLN A 317 -20.70 5.05 6.44
N SER A 318 -20.93 6.17 7.13
CA SER A 318 -22.20 6.51 7.78
C SER A 318 -23.35 6.77 6.79
N GLY A 319 -23.05 6.92 5.50
CA GLY A 319 -24.02 7.34 4.49
C GLY A 319 -24.26 8.85 4.47
N ALA A 320 -23.53 9.64 5.27
CA ALA A 320 -23.57 11.10 5.21
C ALA A 320 -23.26 11.61 3.79
N SER A 321 -23.91 12.71 3.40
CA SER A 321 -23.67 13.38 2.12
C SER A 321 -22.24 13.96 2.07
N GLY A 322 -21.70 14.15 0.87
CA GLY A 322 -20.41 14.82 0.69
C GLY A 322 -20.38 16.22 1.34
N ASP A 323 -19.24 16.58 1.90
CA ASP A 323 -18.98 17.86 2.59
C ASP A 323 -18.44 18.96 1.65
N GLY A 324 -18.44 18.70 0.35
CA GLY A 324 -17.90 19.59 -0.68
C GLY A 324 -16.40 19.40 -0.96
N THR A 325 -15.71 18.51 -0.23
CA THR A 325 -14.34 18.09 -0.53
C THR A 325 -14.27 17.42 -1.89
N ARG A 326 -13.25 17.76 -2.68
CA ARG A 326 -13.08 17.30 -4.07
C ARG A 326 -11.63 16.99 -4.35
N TRP A 327 -11.43 16.01 -5.21
CA TRP A 327 -10.11 15.53 -5.62
C TRP A 327 -9.88 15.82 -7.09
N TRP A 328 -8.62 15.79 -7.46
CA TRP A 328 -8.22 15.62 -8.84
C TRP A 328 -8.10 14.12 -9.12
N VAL A 329 -9.09 13.55 -9.82
CA VAL A 329 -9.26 12.09 -9.89
C VAL A 329 -8.81 11.55 -11.25
N PRO A 330 -7.82 10.64 -11.31
CA PRO A 330 -7.50 9.88 -12.53
C PRO A 330 -8.56 8.82 -12.78
N ILE A 331 -9.26 8.91 -13.92
CA ILE A 331 -10.31 7.97 -14.30
C ILE A 331 -9.77 6.99 -15.34
N SER A 332 -9.84 5.70 -15.03
CA SER A 332 -9.68 4.60 -15.98
C SER A 332 -10.99 3.79 -16.02
N TYR A 333 -11.34 3.26 -17.19
CA TYR A 333 -12.50 2.38 -17.33
C TYR A 333 -12.37 1.50 -18.57
N THR A 334 -13.15 0.43 -18.57
CA THR A 334 -13.34 -0.45 -19.73
C THR A 334 -14.82 -0.78 -19.89
N THR A 335 -15.16 -1.42 -21.00
CA THR A 335 -16.52 -1.85 -21.33
C THR A 335 -16.54 -3.34 -21.67
N GLN A 336 -17.72 -3.94 -21.66
CA GLN A 336 -17.91 -5.34 -22.02
C GLN A 336 -17.39 -5.69 -23.43
N SER A 337 -17.49 -4.77 -24.40
CA SER A 337 -16.98 -5.02 -25.75
C SER A 337 -15.45 -4.86 -25.88
N ASP A 338 -14.82 -4.06 -25.02
CA ASP A 338 -13.39 -3.75 -25.09
C ASP A 338 -12.54 -4.71 -24.24
N LEU A 339 -12.99 -5.00 -23.02
CA LEU A 339 -12.37 -5.95 -22.06
C LEU A 339 -10.89 -5.67 -21.74
N ASP A 340 -10.36 -4.48 -22.02
CA ASP A 340 -9.01 -4.13 -21.61
C ASP A 340 -8.95 -3.78 -20.12
N PHE A 341 -8.52 -4.74 -19.31
CA PHE A 341 -8.17 -4.54 -17.90
C PHE A 341 -6.65 -4.43 -17.67
N SER A 342 -5.84 -4.40 -18.74
CA SER A 342 -4.37 -4.33 -18.63
C SER A 342 -3.87 -2.90 -18.49
N SER A 343 -4.61 -1.93 -19.03
CA SER A 343 -4.25 -0.51 -18.99
C SER A 343 -4.86 0.19 -17.77
N THR A 344 -4.01 0.57 -16.82
CA THR A 344 -4.41 1.38 -15.65
C THR A 344 -4.25 2.89 -15.87
N SER A 345 -3.74 3.30 -17.04
CA SER A 345 -3.54 4.71 -17.38
C SER A 345 -4.86 5.49 -17.40
N PRO A 346 -4.88 6.76 -16.95
CA PRO A 346 -6.11 7.54 -16.97
C PRO A 346 -6.50 7.86 -18.40
N CYS A 347 -7.74 7.52 -18.78
CA CYS A 347 -8.32 7.98 -20.04
C CYS A 347 -8.84 9.41 -19.92
N GLU A 348 -9.24 9.84 -18.72
CA GLU A 348 -9.78 11.16 -18.42
C GLU A 348 -9.46 11.56 -16.98
N TRP A 349 -9.61 12.86 -16.69
CA TRP A 349 -9.42 13.40 -15.34
C TRP A 349 -10.66 14.16 -14.89
N ILE A 350 -11.03 14.04 -13.60
CA ILE A 350 -11.98 14.96 -12.98
C ILE A 350 -11.16 16.05 -12.27
N PRO A 351 -11.12 17.29 -12.78
CA PRO A 351 -10.42 18.38 -12.10
C PRO A 351 -11.09 18.70 -10.76
N GLN A 352 -10.30 19.11 -9.77
CA GLN A 352 -10.80 19.47 -8.43
C GLN A 352 -11.95 20.51 -8.47
N ALA A 353 -11.89 21.47 -9.39
CA ALA A 353 -12.90 22.52 -9.53
C ALA A 353 -14.26 22.00 -10.06
N LYS A 354 -14.31 20.79 -10.64
CA LYS A 354 -15.51 20.22 -11.25
C LYS A 354 -16.09 19.09 -10.39
N ASN A 355 -17.41 19.07 -10.28
CA ASN A 355 -18.13 17.98 -9.61
C ASN A 355 -18.34 16.77 -10.52
N ASN A 356 -18.29 16.99 -11.84
CA ASN A 356 -18.53 15.94 -12.81
C ASN A 356 -17.82 16.19 -14.15
N ILE A 357 -17.72 15.11 -14.91
CA ILE A 357 -17.38 15.09 -16.34
C ILE A 357 -18.43 14.27 -17.09
N VAL A 358 -18.46 14.40 -18.41
CA VAL A 358 -19.38 13.64 -19.28
C VAL A 358 -18.58 12.88 -20.31
N LEU A 359 -18.66 11.55 -20.24
CA LEU A 359 -18.06 10.62 -21.18
C LEU A 359 -19.10 10.17 -22.23
N ARG A 360 -18.64 9.69 -23.38
CA ARG A 360 -19.50 9.29 -24.52
C ARG A 360 -19.01 7.98 -25.11
N GLY A 361 -19.88 7.32 -25.88
CA GLY A 361 -19.54 6.10 -26.60
C GLY A 361 -19.84 4.82 -25.84
N PHE A 362 -20.72 4.87 -24.83
CA PHE A 362 -21.16 3.66 -24.12
C PHE A 362 -22.32 3.01 -24.88
N ASP A 363 -22.15 1.75 -25.29
CA ASP A 363 -23.26 0.95 -25.82
C ASP A 363 -24.35 0.76 -24.74
N SER A 364 -25.61 0.66 -25.14
CA SER A 364 -26.72 0.43 -24.21
C SER A 364 -26.77 -0.96 -23.58
N THR A 365 -26.15 -1.97 -24.21
CA THR A 365 -26.17 -3.36 -23.73
C THR A 365 -24.94 -3.76 -22.93
N ASP A 366 -23.86 -3.01 -23.05
CA ASP A 366 -22.60 -3.31 -22.38
C ASP A 366 -22.63 -2.82 -20.92
N TRP A 367 -22.05 -3.60 -20.01
CA TRP A 367 -21.58 -3.02 -18.74
C TRP A 367 -20.36 -2.12 -18.98
N THR A 368 -20.12 -1.20 -18.04
CA THR A 368 -18.84 -0.50 -17.91
C THR A 368 -18.33 -0.63 -16.48
N ILE A 369 -17.02 -0.83 -16.35
CA ILE A 369 -16.32 -0.95 -15.07
C ILE A 369 -15.23 0.12 -15.04
N PHE A 370 -15.24 0.94 -13.99
CA PHE A 370 -14.29 2.02 -13.74
C PHE A 370 -13.30 1.60 -12.66
N ASN A 371 -12.17 2.30 -12.63
CA ASN A 371 -11.03 2.04 -11.76
C ASN A 371 -10.36 0.69 -12.09
N ILE A 372 -9.75 0.60 -13.27
CA ILE A 372 -9.10 -0.64 -13.74
C ILE A 372 -8.04 -1.10 -12.73
N GLN A 373 -8.14 -2.38 -12.35
CA GLN A 373 -7.38 -3.02 -11.27
C GLN A 373 -7.43 -2.28 -9.92
N GLN A 374 -8.49 -1.48 -9.70
CA GLN A 374 -8.64 -0.59 -8.55
C GLN A 374 -7.39 0.27 -8.29
N SER A 375 -6.73 0.70 -9.35
CA SER A 375 -5.46 1.42 -9.29
C SER A 375 -5.61 2.79 -8.62
N GLY A 376 -6.77 3.43 -8.73
CA GLY A 376 -7.13 4.66 -8.06
C GLY A 376 -7.66 4.46 -6.65
N PHE A 377 -7.30 5.38 -5.74
CA PHE A 377 -7.77 5.36 -4.35
C PHE A 377 -9.18 5.96 -4.21
N TYR A 378 -10.17 5.33 -4.83
CA TYR A 378 -11.58 5.73 -4.77
C TYR A 378 -12.52 4.56 -4.97
N ARG A 379 -13.75 4.69 -4.46
CA ARG A 379 -14.84 3.73 -4.66
C ARG A 379 -15.67 4.11 -5.88
N VAL A 380 -16.33 3.13 -6.50
CA VAL A 380 -17.21 3.37 -7.64
C VAL A 380 -18.63 2.88 -7.37
N ASN A 381 -19.60 3.75 -7.64
CA ASN A 381 -21.02 3.40 -7.73
C ASN A 381 -21.53 3.56 -9.16
N TYR A 382 -22.48 2.74 -9.54
CA TYR A 382 -23.14 2.79 -10.84
C TYR A 382 -24.66 2.93 -10.68
N ASP A 383 -25.33 3.37 -11.74
CA ASP A 383 -26.78 3.25 -11.81
C ASP A 383 -27.24 1.77 -11.78
N GLU A 384 -28.49 1.54 -11.35
CA GLU A 384 -29.04 0.19 -11.17
C GLU A 384 -28.97 -0.68 -12.44
N THR A 385 -29.04 -0.07 -13.62
CA THR A 385 -28.99 -0.83 -14.87
C THR A 385 -27.59 -1.38 -15.10
N ASN A 386 -26.54 -0.59 -14.85
CA ASN A 386 -25.17 -1.05 -15.01
C ASN A 386 -24.82 -2.13 -13.98
N TRP A 387 -25.25 -1.95 -12.72
CA TRP A 387 -25.08 -2.98 -11.70
C TRP A 387 -25.70 -4.33 -12.12
N LYS A 388 -26.91 -4.30 -12.71
CA LYS A 388 -27.55 -5.51 -13.24
C LYS A 388 -26.79 -6.13 -14.41
N LEU A 389 -26.26 -5.30 -15.33
CA LEU A 389 -25.43 -5.79 -16.44
C LEU A 389 -24.16 -6.48 -15.94
N ILE A 390 -23.50 -5.90 -14.93
CA ILE A 390 -22.33 -6.50 -14.27
C ILE A 390 -22.71 -7.83 -13.59
N ALA A 391 -23.77 -7.84 -12.78
CA ALA A 391 -24.20 -9.06 -12.08
C ALA A 391 -24.54 -10.20 -13.05
N ASN A 392 -25.27 -9.89 -14.14
CA ASN A 392 -25.59 -10.87 -15.18
C ASN A 392 -24.33 -11.42 -15.88
N TYR A 393 -23.34 -10.56 -16.14
CA TYR A 393 -22.09 -10.99 -16.75
C TYR A 393 -21.25 -11.86 -15.80
N LEU A 394 -21.20 -11.51 -14.51
CA LEU A 394 -20.52 -12.29 -13.50
C LEU A 394 -21.14 -13.70 -13.32
N ASP A 395 -22.45 -13.87 -13.51
CA ASP A 395 -23.09 -15.20 -13.47
C ASP A 395 -22.89 -16.03 -14.76
N SER A 396 -22.22 -15.48 -15.79
CA SER A 396 -21.90 -16.17 -17.05
C SER A 396 -20.54 -16.90 -16.99
N ASP A 397 -20.25 -17.77 -17.95
CA ASP A 397 -18.91 -18.40 -18.09
C ASP A 397 -17.80 -17.38 -18.40
N ASP A 398 -18.16 -16.20 -18.90
CA ASP A 398 -17.23 -15.16 -19.34
C ASP A 398 -16.75 -14.25 -18.19
N TYR A 399 -17.17 -14.52 -16.94
CA TYR A 399 -16.80 -13.73 -15.76
C TYR A 399 -15.27 -13.62 -15.57
N VAL A 400 -14.53 -14.64 -15.99
CA VAL A 400 -13.06 -14.71 -15.92
C VAL A 400 -12.38 -13.62 -16.76
N ASN A 401 -13.09 -13.03 -17.72
CA ASN A 401 -12.57 -11.92 -18.53
C ASN A 401 -12.55 -10.59 -17.75
N ILE A 402 -13.25 -10.48 -16.62
CA ILE A 402 -13.08 -9.35 -15.70
C ILE A 402 -11.89 -9.66 -14.80
N HIS A 403 -10.91 -8.76 -14.73
CA HIS A 403 -9.70 -8.95 -13.93
C HIS A 403 -10.02 -9.31 -12.46
N PRO A 404 -9.30 -10.24 -11.80
CA PRO A 404 -9.56 -10.64 -10.42
C PRO A 404 -9.67 -9.46 -9.44
N VAL A 405 -8.76 -8.48 -9.54
CA VAL A 405 -8.82 -7.27 -8.72
C VAL A 405 -10.10 -6.43 -8.96
N ASN A 406 -10.61 -6.34 -10.19
CA ASN A 406 -11.88 -5.64 -10.43
C ASN A 406 -13.08 -6.45 -9.94
N ARG A 407 -13.03 -7.79 -10.02
CA ARG A 407 -14.05 -8.65 -9.40
C ARG A 407 -14.09 -8.46 -7.87
N ALA A 408 -12.92 -8.36 -7.24
CA ALA A 408 -12.77 -7.99 -5.83
C ALA A 408 -13.29 -6.59 -5.53
N GLN A 409 -12.96 -5.58 -6.35
CA GLN A 409 -13.48 -4.22 -6.23
C GLN A 409 -15.01 -4.20 -6.29
N LEU A 410 -15.63 -4.89 -7.24
CA LEU A 410 -17.10 -4.91 -7.37
C LEU A 410 -17.76 -5.51 -6.13
N MET A 411 -17.16 -6.55 -5.54
CA MET A 411 -17.60 -7.14 -4.27
C MET A 411 -17.49 -6.13 -3.13
N ASP A 412 -16.32 -5.53 -2.96
CA ASP A 412 -16.03 -4.58 -1.87
C ASP A 412 -16.87 -3.29 -2.00
N ASP A 413 -16.92 -2.68 -3.19
CA ASP A 413 -17.69 -1.46 -3.45
C ASP A 413 -19.19 -1.69 -3.26
N SER A 414 -19.77 -2.74 -3.84
CA SER A 414 -21.22 -2.99 -3.70
C SER A 414 -21.61 -3.26 -2.25
N TYR A 415 -20.78 -3.98 -1.48
CA TYR A 415 -21.01 -4.18 -0.06
C TYR A 415 -20.96 -2.86 0.72
N ASN A 416 -19.87 -2.11 0.58
CA ASN A 416 -19.65 -0.85 1.30
C ASN A 416 -20.71 0.21 0.95
N LEU A 417 -21.14 0.26 -0.31
CA LEU A 417 -22.25 1.11 -0.74
C LEU A 417 -23.60 0.67 -0.15
N ALA A 418 -23.83 -0.63 0.02
CA ALA A 418 -25.06 -1.13 0.65
C ALA A 418 -25.10 -0.80 2.16
N ILE A 419 -24.00 -0.99 2.89
CA ILE A 419 -23.93 -0.61 4.32
C ILE A 419 -24.03 0.91 4.52
N ALA A 420 -23.56 1.71 3.55
CA ALA A 420 -23.74 3.18 3.54
C ALA A 420 -25.10 3.63 2.97
N ASN A 421 -26.04 2.70 2.71
CA ASN A 421 -27.37 2.97 2.16
C ASN A 421 -27.36 3.77 0.84
N ARG A 422 -26.33 3.56 0.01
CA ARG A 422 -26.17 4.16 -1.33
C ARG A 422 -26.75 3.29 -2.44
N ILE A 423 -26.83 1.98 -2.20
CA ILE A 423 -27.51 1.00 -3.05
C ILE A 423 -28.32 0.03 -2.20
N ASN A 424 -29.23 -0.72 -2.83
CA ASN A 424 -29.94 -1.80 -2.14
C ASN A 424 -29.00 -2.97 -1.86
N TYR A 425 -29.15 -3.62 -0.69
CA TYR A 425 -28.40 -4.85 -0.36
C TYR A 425 -28.57 -5.97 -1.39
N SER A 426 -29.72 -6.02 -2.09
CA SER A 426 -29.94 -6.99 -3.16
C SER A 426 -28.88 -6.87 -4.25
N THR A 427 -28.39 -5.66 -4.55
CA THR A 427 -27.32 -5.48 -5.55
C THR A 427 -26.03 -6.17 -5.13
N PHE A 428 -25.62 -6.03 -3.87
CA PHE A 428 -24.46 -6.75 -3.34
C PHE A 428 -24.68 -8.27 -3.38
N LEU A 429 -25.87 -8.73 -2.97
CA LEU A 429 -26.19 -10.17 -2.98
C LEU A 429 -26.21 -10.74 -4.41
N ASP A 430 -26.71 -9.99 -5.39
CA ASP A 430 -26.69 -10.39 -6.80
C ASP A 430 -25.25 -10.48 -7.31
N ILE A 431 -24.41 -9.48 -6.98
CA ILE A 431 -22.98 -9.47 -7.31
C ILE A 431 -22.23 -10.59 -6.59
N SER A 432 -22.58 -10.97 -5.37
CA SER A 432 -21.83 -12.01 -4.65
C SER A 432 -22.10 -13.42 -5.16
N THR A 433 -23.22 -13.64 -5.85
CA THR A 433 -23.65 -15.00 -6.26
C THR A 433 -22.66 -15.73 -7.17
N TYR A 434 -21.88 -15.04 -8.01
CA TYR A 434 -20.94 -15.72 -8.90
C TYR A 434 -19.77 -16.38 -8.16
N ILE A 435 -19.49 -15.98 -6.91
CA ILE A 435 -18.31 -16.44 -6.17
C ILE A 435 -18.27 -17.97 -6.02
N ARG A 436 -19.44 -18.63 -6.02
CA ARG A 436 -19.58 -20.11 -6.05
C ARG A 436 -18.85 -20.78 -7.22
N ARG A 437 -18.45 -20.01 -8.24
CA ARG A 437 -17.79 -20.43 -9.48
C ARG A 437 -16.34 -19.97 -9.56
N ASP A 438 -15.94 -19.01 -8.74
CA ASP A 438 -14.60 -18.42 -8.74
C ASP A 438 -13.68 -19.22 -7.80
N VAL A 439 -12.43 -19.40 -8.22
CA VAL A 439 -11.38 -20.09 -7.45
C VAL A 439 -10.18 -19.19 -7.19
N ASP A 440 -10.23 -17.94 -7.66
CA ASP A 440 -9.16 -16.97 -7.46
C ASP A 440 -9.20 -16.39 -6.04
N TYR A 441 -8.04 -16.35 -5.37
CA TYR A 441 -7.90 -15.82 -4.02
C TYR A 441 -8.41 -14.38 -3.87
N ILE A 442 -8.22 -13.54 -4.88
CA ILE A 442 -8.38 -12.09 -4.78
C ILE A 442 -9.85 -11.68 -4.53
N PRO A 443 -10.84 -12.13 -5.32
CA PRO A 443 -12.26 -11.82 -5.04
C PRO A 443 -12.79 -12.48 -3.77
N TRP A 444 -12.29 -13.68 -3.42
CA TRP A 444 -12.66 -14.36 -2.19
C TRP A 444 -12.25 -13.57 -0.96
N TYR A 445 -11.07 -12.97 -0.95
CA TYR A 445 -10.61 -12.14 0.17
C TYR A 445 -11.56 -10.98 0.47
N SER A 446 -11.99 -10.25 -0.57
CA SER A 446 -12.95 -9.15 -0.43
C SER A 446 -14.31 -9.61 0.07
N LEU A 447 -14.82 -10.75 -0.43
CA LEU A 447 -16.07 -11.33 0.06
C LEU A 447 -15.97 -11.72 1.54
N LEU A 448 -14.88 -12.39 1.94
CA LEU A 448 -14.71 -12.85 3.31
C LEU A 448 -14.73 -11.69 4.31
N GLY A 449 -14.15 -10.54 3.96
CA GLY A 449 -14.27 -9.31 4.77
C GLY A 449 -15.72 -8.86 4.98
N ALA A 450 -16.54 -8.89 3.92
CA ALA A 450 -17.97 -8.57 4.02
C ALA A 450 -18.75 -9.62 4.84
N VAL A 451 -18.40 -10.90 4.67
CA VAL A 451 -19.00 -12.02 5.40
C VAL A 451 -18.70 -11.94 6.89
N ASP A 452 -17.47 -11.61 7.28
CA ASP A 452 -17.08 -11.47 8.69
C ASP A 452 -17.86 -10.35 9.40
N ASP A 453 -18.01 -9.20 8.76
CA ASP A 453 -18.83 -8.11 9.31
C ASP A 453 -20.32 -8.49 9.37
N LEU A 454 -20.87 -9.08 8.30
CA LEU A 454 -22.26 -9.54 8.31
C LEU A 454 -22.50 -10.62 9.35
N TYR A 455 -21.54 -11.53 9.55
CA TYR A 455 -21.58 -12.53 10.60
C TYR A 455 -21.68 -11.85 11.97
N ALA A 456 -20.80 -10.89 12.26
CA ALA A 456 -20.81 -10.16 13.52
C ALA A 456 -22.15 -9.44 13.78
N LYS A 457 -22.76 -8.87 12.74
CA LYS A 457 -24.06 -8.17 12.83
C LYS A 457 -25.25 -9.13 12.94
N LEU A 458 -25.20 -10.29 12.28
CA LEU A 458 -26.33 -11.19 12.15
C LEU A 458 -26.33 -12.34 13.15
N ALA A 459 -25.19 -12.71 13.75
CA ALA A 459 -25.04 -13.91 14.60
C ALA A 459 -26.13 -14.09 15.66
N ASN A 460 -26.63 -12.99 16.23
CA ASN A 460 -27.65 -13.01 17.28
C ASN A 460 -29.06 -12.63 16.78
N THR A 461 -29.32 -12.76 15.48
CA THR A 461 -30.58 -12.40 14.83
C THR A 461 -31.31 -13.62 14.27
N ARG A 462 -32.62 -13.50 14.01
CA ARG A 462 -33.40 -14.57 13.36
C ARG A 462 -32.92 -14.88 11.94
N SER A 463 -32.35 -13.88 11.27
CA SER A 463 -31.85 -13.99 9.90
C SER A 463 -30.53 -14.75 9.78
N PHE A 464 -29.85 -15.05 10.90
CA PHE A 464 -28.57 -15.77 10.88
C PHE A 464 -28.65 -17.14 10.20
N SER A 465 -29.76 -17.84 10.39
CA SER A 465 -30.00 -19.14 9.75
C SER A 465 -30.02 -19.05 8.23
N LEU A 466 -30.62 -17.99 7.68
CA LEU A 466 -30.66 -17.72 6.23
C LEU A 466 -29.29 -17.30 5.71
N PHE A 467 -28.57 -16.45 6.45
CA PHE A 467 -27.22 -16.03 6.11
C PHE A 467 -26.26 -17.22 6.03
N LYS A 468 -26.30 -18.12 7.03
CA LYS A 468 -25.48 -19.34 7.03
C LYS A 468 -25.75 -20.23 5.81
N VAL A 469 -27.01 -20.36 5.40
CA VAL A 469 -27.37 -21.13 4.19
C VAL A 469 -26.84 -20.46 2.93
N HIS A 470 -26.89 -19.14 2.85
CA HIS A 470 -26.39 -18.38 1.69
C HIS A 470 -24.86 -18.45 1.54
N ILE A 471 -24.10 -18.51 2.63
CA ILE A 471 -22.63 -18.55 2.59
C ILE A 471 -22.08 -19.98 2.38
N LEU A 472 -22.79 -21.01 2.86
CA LEU A 472 -22.31 -22.40 2.80
C LEU A 472 -22.77 -23.18 1.55
N LEU A 473 -23.57 -22.58 0.67
CA LEU A 473 -24.07 -23.15 -0.58
C LEU A 473 -23.56 -22.33 -1.76
#